data_AF-A0A968XWL7-F1
#
_entry.id   AF-A0A968XWL7-F1
#
_cell.length_a   1.000
_cell.length_b   1.000
_cell.length_c   1.000
_cell.angle_alpha   90.00
_cell.angle_beta   90.00
_cell.angle_gamma   90.00
#
_symmetry.space_group_name_H-M   'P 1'
#
loop_
_entity.id
_entity.type
_entity.pdbx_description
1 polymer ?
#
loop_
_entity_poly.entity_id
_entity_poly.type
_entity_poly.pdbx_seq_one_letter_code
_entity_poly.pdbx_strand_id
1 'polypeptide(L)'
;MLSPAFYQLAADFHQVAPWRTLSDLHPIEICHPPTAKPRYAVVMGSGGEIFGLAVYDSLKDLKRIYNQPFELQPTGPRSSCLMLYFDEAIAMAFDDLDDAAKYDWPIANETAYPVFVRSTPQDTLTTPSAADLFWLEGALEGILTYYNHHQEMERGRVKPAELILPVNTLGAKTQLKLRLPAFSPYSD
;
A
#
# COMPACT_ATOMS: atom_id res chain seq x y z
N MET A 1 -0.54 18.82 4.92
CA MET A 1 -1.76 18.82 4.10
C MET A 1 -1.48 17.93 2.91
N LEU A 2 -2.25 16.85 2.79
CA LEU A 2 -2.20 15.96 1.62
C LEU A 2 -2.77 16.70 0.40
N SER A 3 -2.54 16.17 -0.81
CA SER A 3 -3.00 16.82 -2.05
C SER A 3 -4.16 16.05 -2.70
N PRO A 4 -5.01 16.71 -3.50
CA PRO A 4 -6.06 16.04 -4.27
C PRO A 4 -5.51 14.93 -5.18
N ALA A 5 -4.30 15.10 -5.73
CA ALA A 5 -3.66 14.10 -6.59
C ALA A 5 -3.33 12.81 -5.82
N PHE A 6 -2.92 12.92 -4.55
CA PHE A 6 -2.65 11.75 -3.71
C PHE A 6 -3.93 10.99 -3.37
N TYR A 7 -5.03 11.70 -3.10
CA TYR A 7 -6.35 11.10 -2.91
C TYR A 7 -6.88 10.45 -4.20
N GLN A 8 -6.58 11.02 -5.38
CA GLN A 8 -6.93 10.41 -6.67
C GLN A 8 -6.25 9.04 -6.83
N LEU A 9 -4.95 8.95 -6.51
CA LEU A 9 -4.22 7.69 -6.57
C LEU A 9 -4.82 6.63 -5.63
N ALA A 10 -5.27 7.03 -4.43
CA ALA A 10 -5.94 6.12 -3.52
C ALA A 10 -7.31 5.67 -4.08
N ALA A 11 -8.09 6.59 -4.65
CA ALA A 11 -9.36 6.27 -5.30
C ALA A 11 -9.17 5.31 -6.49
N ASP A 12 -8.19 5.58 -7.35
CA ASP A 12 -7.86 4.73 -8.51
C ASP A 12 -7.39 3.34 -8.06
N PHE A 13 -6.57 3.27 -7.01
CA PHE A 13 -6.14 2.01 -6.40
C PHE A 13 -7.33 1.20 -5.91
N HIS A 14 -8.31 1.86 -5.27
CA HIS A 14 -9.53 1.18 -4.86
C HIS A 14 -10.37 0.69 -6.04
N GLN A 15 -10.51 1.50 -7.10
CA GLN A 15 -11.29 1.15 -8.27
C GLN A 15 -10.72 -0.05 -9.04
N VAL A 16 -9.39 -0.09 -9.22
CA VAL A 16 -8.68 -1.23 -9.82
C VAL A 16 -8.84 -2.49 -8.95
N ALA A 17 -9.05 -2.31 -7.64
CA ALA A 17 -9.25 -3.38 -6.66
C ALA A 17 -8.19 -4.50 -6.73
N PRO A 18 -6.89 -4.20 -6.52
CA PRO A 18 -5.80 -5.17 -6.62
C PRO A 18 -5.99 -6.44 -5.78
N TRP A 19 -6.77 -6.38 -4.71
CA TRP A 19 -7.11 -7.52 -3.84
C TRP A 19 -7.98 -8.59 -4.52
N ARG A 20 -8.53 -8.31 -5.71
CA ARG A 20 -9.24 -9.31 -6.52
C ARG A 20 -8.27 -10.31 -7.17
N THR A 21 -7.02 -9.90 -7.39
CA THR A 21 -6.00 -10.67 -8.12
C THR A 21 -4.80 -11.02 -7.24
N LEU A 22 -4.36 -10.08 -6.39
CA LEU A 22 -3.28 -10.21 -5.42
C LEU A 22 -3.78 -10.62 -4.04
N SER A 23 -2.86 -11.15 -3.24
CA SER A 23 -3.05 -11.47 -1.84
C SER A 23 -1.71 -11.37 -1.10
N ASP A 24 -1.71 -11.70 0.18
CA ASP A 24 -0.53 -11.99 0.99
C ASP A 24 0.44 -13.02 0.39
N LEU A 25 0.02 -13.86 -0.56
CA LEU A 25 0.94 -14.75 -1.28
C LEU A 25 1.86 -14.00 -2.26
N HIS A 26 1.57 -12.72 -2.53
CA HIS A 26 2.20 -11.94 -3.59
C HIS A 26 2.80 -10.63 -3.05
N PRO A 27 3.77 -10.69 -2.11
CA PRO A 27 4.41 -9.47 -1.60
C PRO A 27 5.12 -8.74 -2.74
N ILE A 28 5.05 -7.41 -2.74
CA ILE A 28 5.64 -6.54 -3.77
C ILE A 28 6.87 -5.86 -3.16
N GLU A 29 8.03 -5.96 -3.80
CA GLU A 29 9.21 -5.18 -3.46
C GLU A 29 9.19 -3.89 -4.28
N ILE A 30 9.30 -2.74 -3.61
CA ILE A 30 9.27 -1.43 -4.25
C ILE A 30 10.47 -0.61 -3.79
N CYS A 31 11.29 -0.15 -4.75
CA CYS A 31 12.34 0.83 -4.54
C CYS A 31 11.93 2.15 -5.21
N HIS A 32 11.75 3.21 -4.41
CA HIS A 32 11.40 4.53 -4.90
C HIS A 32 12.35 5.57 -4.29
N PRO A 33 13.33 6.10 -5.07
CA PRO A 33 13.70 5.79 -6.47
C PRO A 33 14.30 4.36 -6.68
N PRO A 34 14.62 3.90 -7.91
CA PRO A 34 14.98 2.50 -8.18
C PRO A 34 16.25 2.00 -7.45
N THR A 35 17.13 2.92 -7.06
CA THR A 35 18.37 2.65 -6.32
C THR A 35 18.21 2.75 -4.81
N ALA A 36 17.03 3.18 -4.33
CA ALA A 36 16.76 3.31 -2.91
C ALA A 36 16.63 1.93 -2.23
N LYS A 37 16.67 1.96 -0.90
CA LYS A 37 16.38 0.77 -0.09
C LYS A 37 14.94 0.31 -0.38
N PRO A 38 14.70 -0.99 -0.64
CA PRO A 38 13.36 -1.49 -0.86
C PRO A 38 12.52 -1.41 0.42
N ARG A 39 11.23 -1.12 0.24
CA ARG A 39 10.18 -1.50 1.19
C ARG A 39 9.30 -2.56 0.54
N TYR A 40 8.53 -3.26 1.37
CA TYR A 40 7.78 -4.42 0.95
C TYR A 40 6.30 -4.21 1.21
N ALA A 41 5.50 -4.20 0.15
CA ALA A 41 4.07 -3.96 0.21
C ALA A 41 3.30 -5.28 0.08
N VAL A 42 2.17 -5.38 0.77
CA VAL A 42 1.22 -6.50 0.69
C VAL A 42 -0.17 -5.91 0.47
N VAL A 43 -0.85 -6.39 -0.55
CA VAL A 43 -2.25 -6.02 -0.81
C VAL A 43 -3.15 -6.72 0.20
N MET A 44 -3.92 -5.94 0.94
CA MET A 44 -4.90 -6.41 1.93
C MET A 44 -6.28 -6.52 1.28
N GLY A 45 -7.08 -7.49 1.75
CA GLY A 45 -8.48 -7.63 1.32
C GLY A 45 -8.87 -9.02 0.81
N SER A 46 -7.91 -9.96 0.69
CA SER A 46 -8.21 -11.33 0.27
C SER A 46 -9.17 -12.07 1.22
N GLY A 47 -9.19 -11.68 2.50
CA GLY A 47 -10.11 -12.15 3.54
C GLY A 47 -11.44 -11.41 3.64
N GLY A 48 -11.64 -10.33 2.87
CA GLY A 48 -12.91 -9.61 2.79
C GLY A 48 -13.22 -8.59 3.89
N GLU A 49 -12.31 -8.38 4.85
CA GLU A 49 -12.53 -7.45 5.97
C GLU A 49 -11.89 -6.07 5.74
N ILE A 50 -10.58 -6.01 5.54
CA ILE A 50 -9.84 -4.75 5.37
C ILE A 50 -9.19 -4.73 3.99
N PHE A 51 -9.58 -3.76 3.16
CA PHE A 51 -9.04 -3.56 1.81
C PHE A 51 -7.99 -2.46 1.82
N GLY A 52 -6.85 -2.70 1.18
CA GLY A 52 -5.78 -1.70 1.14
C GLY A 52 -4.40 -2.24 0.84
N LEU A 53 -3.40 -1.57 1.41
CA LEU A 53 -1.98 -1.85 1.25
C LEU A 53 -1.26 -1.72 2.59
N ALA A 54 -0.60 -2.79 3.05
CA ALA A 54 0.33 -2.76 4.18
C ALA A 54 1.78 -2.72 3.68
N VAL A 55 2.63 -1.91 4.29
CA VAL A 55 4.01 -1.67 3.86
C VAL A 55 4.97 -1.86 5.03
N TYR A 56 6.02 -2.63 4.81
CA TYR A 56 7.07 -2.96 5.78
C TYR A 56 8.42 -2.41 5.31
N ASP A 57 9.18 -1.82 6.24
CA ASP A 57 10.45 -1.15 5.91
C ASP A 57 11.59 -2.11 5.53
N SER A 58 11.43 -3.41 5.80
CA SER A 58 12.44 -4.41 5.48
C SER A 58 11.84 -5.79 5.23
N LEU A 59 12.58 -6.61 4.46
CA LEU A 59 12.21 -8.00 4.21
C LEU A 59 12.14 -8.80 5.50
N LYS A 60 13.02 -8.47 6.48
CA LYS A 60 13.04 -9.11 7.79
C LYS A 60 11.75 -8.84 8.56
N ASP A 61 11.23 -7.62 8.49
CA ASP A 61 10.00 -7.24 9.18
C ASP A 61 8.78 -7.92 8.56
N LEU A 62 8.73 -8.01 7.23
CA LEU A 62 7.68 -8.74 6.53
C LEU A 62 7.75 -10.25 6.78
N LYS A 63 8.93 -10.87 6.71
CA LYS A 63 9.10 -12.31 7.02
C LYS A 63 8.72 -12.64 8.46
N ARG A 64 8.91 -11.71 9.41
CA ARG A 64 8.45 -11.89 10.78
C ARG A 64 6.93 -12.07 10.85
N ILE A 65 6.18 -11.34 10.01
CA ILE A 65 4.72 -11.46 9.96
C ILE A 65 4.31 -12.82 9.39
N TYR A 66 4.89 -13.27 8.27
CA TYR A 66 4.57 -14.58 7.69
C TYR A 66 4.92 -15.76 8.60
N ASN A 67 5.98 -15.63 9.40
CA ASN A 67 6.46 -16.70 10.27
C ASN A 67 5.77 -16.70 11.65
N GLN A 68 4.88 -15.76 11.94
CA GLN A 68 4.13 -15.75 13.18
C GLN A 68 2.98 -16.76 13.12
N PRO A 69 2.90 -17.73 14.04
CA PRO A 69 1.74 -18.61 14.13
C PRO A 69 0.49 -17.79 14.40
N PHE A 70 -0.57 -18.02 13.63
CA PHE A 70 -1.85 -17.31 13.74
C PHE A 70 -2.45 -17.35 15.16
N GLU A 71 -2.13 -18.40 15.93
CA GLU A 71 -2.66 -18.65 17.27
C GLU A 71 -1.92 -17.89 18.39
N LEU A 72 -0.77 -17.28 18.11
CA LEU A 72 0.01 -16.57 19.11
C LEU A 72 -0.17 -15.07 18.95
N GLN A 73 -0.79 -14.43 19.95
CA GLN A 73 -0.61 -12.99 20.12
C GLN A 73 0.89 -12.71 20.28
N PRO A 74 1.48 -11.80 19.48
CA PRO A 74 2.90 -11.56 19.52
C PRO A 74 3.30 -11.11 20.93
N THR A 75 4.14 -11.89 21.59
CA THR A 75 4.66 -11.61 22.95
C THR A 75 5.79 -10.58 22.95
N GLY A 76 5.98 -9.85 21.84
CA GLY A 76 7.04 -8.87 21.63
C GLY A 76 6.62 -7.73 20.71
N PRO A 77 7.47 -6.70 20.54
CA PRO A 77 7.15 -5.53 19.74
C PRO A 77 6.78 -5.93 18.31
N ARG A 78 5.66 -5.39 17.82
CA ARG A 78 5.20 -5.63 16.44
C ARG A 78 6.15 -4.95 15.45
N SER A 79 6.20 -5.46 14.23
CA SER A 79 6.84 -4.73 13.14
C SER A 79 6.03 -3.47 12.86
N SER A 80 6.65 -2.29 12.85
CA SER A 80 5.97 -1.07 12.37
C SER A 80 5.58 -1.26 10.91
N CYS A 81 4.36 -0.88 10.55
CA CYS A 81 3.91 -0.86 9.16
C CYS A 81 3.26 0.47 8.82
N LEU A 82 3.48 0.90 7.58
CA LEU A 82 2.72 1.98 6.95
C LEU A 82 1.51 1.33 6.26
N MET A 83 0.33 1.89 6.42
CA MET A 83 -0.91 1.35 5.88
C MET A 83 -1.70 2.43 5.14
N LEU A 84 -2.19 2.04 3.97
CA LEU A 84 -3.37 2.62 3.35
C LEU A 84 -4.48 1.57 3.51
N TYR A 85 -5.62 1.96 4.05
CA TYR A 85 -6.84 1.15 4.00
C TYR A 85 -8.05 2.04 3.75
N PHE A 86 -9.18 1.42 3.43
CA PHE A 86 -10.42 2.14 3.17
C PHE A 86 -11.44 1.81 4.26
N ASP A 87 -12.09 2.85 4.77
CA ASP A 87 -13.06 2.76 5.86
C ASP A 87 -14.11 3.88 5.73
N GLU A 88 -15.02 3.98 6.70
CA GLU A 88 -16.00 5.07 6.77
C GLU A 88 -15.32 6.44 6.99
N ALA A 89 -16.02 7.51 6.62
CA ALA A 89 -15.52 8.89 6.71
C ALA A 89 -14.96 9.26 8.10
N ILE A 90 -15.52 8.70 9.18
CA ILE A 90 -15.10 8.96 10.56
C ILE A 90 -13.69 8.47 10.88
N ALA A 91 -13.16 7.51 10.11
CA ALA A 91 -11.81 6.99 10.29
C ALA A 91 -10.73 7.88 9.64
N MET A 92 -11.13 8.78 8.73
CA MET A 92 -10.24 9.72 8.07
C MET A 92 -9.86 10.87 9.02
N ALA A 93 -8.69 11.48 8.82
CA ALA A 93 -8.28 12.63 9.62
C ALA A 93 -9.24 13.81 9.39
N PHE A 94 -9.70 14.46 10.47
CA PHE A 94 -10.67 15.55 10.40
C PHE A 94 -10.25 16.68 9.45
N ASP A 95 -9.00 17.15 9.55
CA ASP A 95 -8.48 18.22 8.68
C ASP A 95 -8.55 17.84 7.20
N ASP A 96 -8.20 16.59 6.86
CA ASP A 96 -8.26 16.12 5.48
C ASP A 96 -9.73 15.93 5.03
N LEU A 97 -10.65 15.55 5.92
CA LEU A 97 -12.07 15.35 5.60
C LEU A 97 -12.73 16.69 5.28
N ASP A 98 -12.44 17.72 6.06
CA ASP A 98 -12.89 19.09 5.82
C ASP A 98 -12.34 19.62 4.49
N ASP A 99 -11.05 19.43 4.22
CA ASP A 99 -10.44 19.84 2.95
C ASP A 99 -11.01 19.06 1.76
N ALA A 100 -11.22 17.74 1.90
CA ALA A 100 -11.81 16.91 0.87
C ALA A 100 -13.23 17.36 0.51
N ALA A 101 -14.05 17.67 1.51
CA ALA A 101 -15.40 18.21 1.29
C ALA A 101 -15.37 19.62 0.68
N LYS A 102 -14.45 20.47 1.14
CA LYS A 102 -14.34 21.87 0.70
C LYS A 102 -13.83 22.01 -0.72
N TYR A 103 -12.88 21.17 -1.12
CA TYR A 103 -12.20 21.24 -2.41
C TYR A 103 -12.57 20.10 -3.36
N ASP A 104 -13.61 19.32 -3.03
CA ASP A 104 -14.13 18.22 -3.83
C ASP A 104 -13.04 17.19 -4.20
N TRP A 105 -12.28 16.75 -3.19
CA TRP A 105 -11.23 15.76 -3.42
C TRP A 105 -11.84 14.40 -3.80
N PRO A 106 -11.19 13.66 -4.70
CA PRO A 106 -11.66 12.33 -5.11
C PRO A 106 -11.61 11.35 -3.93
N ILE A 107 -12.77 10.78 -3.61
CA ILE A 107 -12.93 9.68 -2.65
C ILE A 107 -13.31 8.41 -3.44
N ALA A 108 -12.83 7.24 -3.02
CA ALA A 108 -13.04 6.01 -3.76
C ALA A 108 -14.52 5.65 -3.93
N ASN A 109 -15.33 5.82 -2.87
CA ASN A 109 -16.79 5.85 -2.86
C ASN A 109 -17.31 6.31 -1.48
N GLU A 110 -18.64 6.40 -1.32
CA GLU A 110 -19.32 6.87 -0.11
C GLU A 110 -19.01 6.07 1.18
N THR A 111 -18.44 4.87 1.06
CA THR A 111 -18.08 4.00 2.19
C THR A 111 -16.62 3.56 2.17
N ALA A 112 -15.77 4.21 1.37
CA ALA A 112 -14.37 3.83 1.19
C ALA A 112 -13.48 5.09 1.17
N TYR A 113 -13.39 5.74 2.31
CA TYR A 113 -12.48 6.86 2.54
C TYR A 113 -11.07 6.32 2.78
N PRO A 114 -10.05 6.83 2.07
CA PRO A 114 -8.69 6.37 2.26
C PRO A 114 -8.15 6.87 3.61
N VAL A 115 -7.64 5.95 4.40
CA VAL A 115 -7.04 6.21 5.70
C VAL A 115 -5.56 5.86 5.65
N PHE A 116 -4.71 6.85 5.97
CA PHE A 116 -3.27 6.73 5.96
C PHE A 116 -2.73 6.72 7.39
N VAL A 117 -2.14 5.61 7.81
CA VAL A 117 -1.61 5.47 9.18
C VAL A 117 -0.29 4.75 9.20
N ARG A 118 0.47 4.99 10.26
CA ARG A 118 1.65 4.21 10.59
C ARG A 118 1.50 3.58 11.96
N SER A 119 1.65 2.27 12.04
CA SER A 119 1.71 1.56 13.32
C SER A 119 3.11 1.64 13.90
N THR A 120 3.21 1.80 15.21
CA THR A 120 4.45 1.70 15.96
C THR A 120 4.66 0.27 16.45
N PRO A 121 5.88 -0.10 16.88
CA PRO A 121 6.11 -1.40 17.53
C PRO A 121 5.28 -1.64 18.81
N GLN A 122 4.74 -0.57 19.41
CA GLN A 122 3.84 -0.58 20.56
C GLN A 122 2.36 -0.68 20.18
N ASP A 123 2.06 -0.95 18.91
CA ASP A 123 0.69 -1.08 18.37
C ASP A 123 -0.14 0.22 18.45
N THR A 124 0.54 1.37 18.51
CA THR A 124 -0.14 2.67 18.42
C THR A 124 -0.20 3.12 16.96
N LEU A 125 -1.34 3.68 16.56
CA LEU A 125 -1.50 4.32 15.25
C LEU A 125 -1.07 5.78 15.34
N THR A 126 -0.26 6.20 14.37
CA THR A 126 0.27 7.55 14.25
C THR A 126 0.12 8.05 12.82
N THR A 127 0.15 9.37 12.65
CA THR A 127 0.19 10.00 11.33
C THR A 127 1.48 9.63 10.59
N PRO A 128 1.42 9.20 9.32
CA PRO A 128 2.61 8.96 8.51
C PRO A 128 3.49 10.19 8.36
N SER A 129 4.80 9.99 8.25
CA SER A 129 5.72 11.09 7.95
C SER A 129 5.58 11.58 6.51
N ALA A 130 6.06 12.78 6.20
CA ALA A 130 6.09 13.28 4.82
C ALA A 130 6.87 12.35 3.87
N ALA A 131 7.94 11.71 4.36
CA ALA A 131 8.70 10.72 3.59
C ALA A 131 7.89 9.44 3.33
N ASP A 132 7.02 9.04 4.25
CA ASP A 132 6.12 7.90 4.06
C ASP A 132 5.05 8.18 3.04
N LEU A 133 4.45 9.37 3.09
CA LEU A 133 3.44 9.81 2.13
C LEU A 133 4.04 9.93 0.73
N PHE A 134 5.23 10.53 0.61
CA PHE A 134 5.96 10.60 -0.67
C PHE A 134 6.29 9.21 -1.23
N TRP A 135 6.71 8.29 -0.36
CA TRP A 135 6.98 6.91 -0.79
C TRP A 135 5.70 6.22 -1.25
N LEU A 136 4.60 6.37 -0.49
CA LEU A 136 3.31 5.75 -0.76
C LEU A 136 2.69 6.28 -2.05
N GLU A 137 2.83 7.57 -2.34
CA GLU A 137 2.39 8.18 -3.60
C GLU A 137 3.04 7.47 -4.80
N GLY A 138 4.37 7.36 -4.81
CA GLY A 138 5.08 6.65 -5.87
C GLY A 138 4.70 5.17 -5.92
N ALA A 139 4.50 4.52 -4.78
CA ALA A 139 4.09 3.11 -4.74
C ALA A 139 2.70 2.89 -5.37
N LEU A 140 1.72 3.74 -5.07
CA LEU A 140 0.38 3.66 -5.66
C LEU A 140 0.42 3.87 -7.17
N GLU A 141 1.09 4.93 -7.64
CA GLU A 141 1.28 5.18 -9.08
C GLU A 141 1.99 4.00 -9.77
N GLY A 142 2.99 3.40 -9.13
CA GLY A 142 3.70 2.22 -9.62
C GLY A 142 2.80 1.00 -9.77
N ILE A 143 2.00 0.73 -8.75
CA ILE A 143 1.05 -0.39 -8.78
C ILE A 143 0.00 -0.13 -9.86
N LEU A 144 -0.57 1.07 -9.94
CA LEU A 144 -1.54 1.43 -10.98
C LEU A 144 -0.94 1.29 -12.39
N THR A 145 0.29 1.77 -12.59
CA THR A 145 1.01 1.62 -13.85
C THR A 145 1.23 0.15 -14.21
N TYR A 146 1.55 -0.69 -13.23
CA TYR A 146 1.64 -2.14 -13.43
C TYR A 146 0.30 -2.73 -13.89
N TYR A 147 -0.81 -2.41 -13.22
CA TYR A 147 -2.14 -2.89 -13.61
C TYR A 147 -2.56 -2.41 -15.00
N ASN A 148 -2.24 -1.18 -15.36
CA ASN A 148 -2.53 -0.64 -16.68
C ASN A 148 -1.80 -1.38 -17.81
N HIS A 149 -0.58 -1.87 -17.56
CA HIS A 149 0.18 -2.68 -18.53
C HIS A 149 -0.23 -4.16 -18.56
N HIS A 150 -0.93 -4.64 -17.53
CA HIS A 150 -1.24 -6.06 -17.34
C HIS A 150 -2.75 -6.31 -17.15
N GLN A 151 -3.58 -5.83 -18.09
CA GLN A 151 -5.04 -5.81 -17.97
C GLN A 151 -5.72 -7.19 -17.82
N GLU A 152 -5.03 -8.30 -18.13
CA GLU A 152 -5.56 -9.67 -18.03
C GLU A 152 -4.89 -10.47 -16.90
N MET A 153 -5.12 -10.05 -15.65
CA MET A 153 -4.69 -10.83 -14.48
C MET A 153 -5.81 -11.72 -13.96
N GLU A 154 -5.62 -13.03 -14.04
CA GLU A 154 -6.47 -14.00 -13.34
C GLU A 154 -6.02 -14.13 -11.88
N ARG A 155 -6.99 -14.26 -10.97
CA ARG A 155 -6.73 -14.39 -9.53
C ARG A 155 -5.75 -15.53 -9.24
N GLY A 156 -4.67 -15.22 -8.50
CA GLY A 156 -3.65 -16.19 -8.11
C GLY A 156 -2.71 -16.64 -9.24
N ARG A 157 -2.85 -16.13 -10.47
CA ARG A 157 -1.92 -16.36 -11.59
C ARG A 157 -1.09 -15.13 -11.89
N VAL A 158 -0.48 -14.58 -10.84
CA VAL A 158 0.40 -13.43 -10.93
C VAL A 158 1.71 -13.88 -11.56
N LYS A 159 2.01 -13.38 -12.78
CA LYS A 159 3.29 -13.66 -13.44
C LYS A 159 4.40 -12.88 -12.72
N PRO A 160 5.53 -13.53 -12.38
CA PRO A 160 6.69 -12.83 -11.87
C PRO A 160 7.10 -11.68 -12.79
N ALA A 161 7.30 -10.51 -12.22
CA ALA A 161 7.68 -9.29 -12.91
C ALA A 161 8.76 -8.54 -12.13
N GLU A 162 9.72 -7.98 -12.86
CA GLU A 162 10.71 -7.02 -12.35
C GLU A 162 10.79 -5.88 -13.35
N LEU A 163 10.31 -4.70 -12.96
CA LEU A 163 10.07 -3.58 -13.85
C LEU A 163 10.65 -2.30 -13.27
N ILE A 164 11.10 -1.41 -14.16
CA ILE A 164 11.35 -0.01 -13.83
C ILE A 164 10.21 0.79 -14.46
N LEU A 165 9.40 1.43 -13.62
CA LEU A 165 8.19 2.14 -14.04
C LEU A 165 8.39 3.64 -13.88
N PRO A 166 7.98 4.46 -14.86
CA PRO A 166 7.89 5.90 -14.65
C PRO A 166 6.76 6.19 -13.66
N VAL A 167 6.98 7.14 -12.74
CA VAL A 167 5.95 7.61 -11.81
C VAL A 167 5.96 9.13 -11.72
N ASN A 168 4.75 9.70 -11.65
CA ASN A 168 4.55 11.12 -11.44
C ASN A 168 4.23 11.35 -9.96
N THR A 169 5.15 11.98 -9.23
CA THR A 169 4.93 12.40 -7.85
C THR A 169 4.72 13.91 -7.80
N LEU A 170 4.15 14.45 -6.72
CA LEU A 170 3.98 15.89 -6.54
C LEU A 170 5.28 16.68 -6.69
N GLY A 171 6.41 16.06 -6.35
CA GLY A 171 7.73 16.69 -6.38
C GLY A 171 8.45 16.62 -7.73
N ALA A 172 8.26 15.55 -8.51
CA ALA A 172 8.93 15.35 -9.80
C ALA A 172 8.43 14.10 -10.57
N LYS A 173 8.71 14.07 -11.88
CA LYS A 173 8.75 12.82 -12.64
C LYS A 173 9.98 12.01 -12.22
N THR A 174 9.77 10.80 -11.77
CA THR A 174 10.83 9.89 -11.35
C THR A 174 10.55 8.47 -11.85
N GLN A 175 11.35 7.51 -11.42
CA GLN A 175 11.15 6.10 -11.67
C GLN A 175 11.05 5.35 -10.35
N LEU A 176 10.44 4.18 -10.38
CA LEU A 176 10.56 3.20 -9.30
C LEU A 176 10.87 1.83 -9.88
N LYS A 177 11.49 1.00 -9.05
CA LYS A 177 11.62 -0.42 -9.31
C LYS A 177 10.50 -1.15 -8.59
N LEU A 178 9.78 -2.00 -9.31
CA LEU A 178 8.75 -2.90 -8.76
C LEU A 178 9.12 -4.34 -9.09
N ARG A 179 9.15 -5.20 -8.07
CA ARG A 179 9.32 -6.64 -8.22
C ARG A 179 8.17 -7.38 -7.55
N LEU A 180 7.52 -8.28 -8.29
CA LEU A 180 6.33 -9.01 -7.85
C LEU A 180 6.38 -10.46 -8.36
N PRO A 181 6.31 -11.49 -7.49
CA PRO A 181 6.46 -11.38 -6.05
C PRO A 181 7.93 -11.07 -5.66
N ALA A 182 8.10 -10.38 -4.54
CA ALA A 182 9.40 -10.12 -3.90
C ALA A 182 10.10 -11.42 -3.50
N PHE A 183 9.33 -12.37 -2.96
CA PHE A 183 9.72 -13.73 -2.60
C PHE A 183 8.46 -14.60 -2.53
N SER A 184 8.63 -15.93 -2.51
CA SER A 184 7.54 -16.86 -2.24
C SER A 184 7.42 -17.12 -0.74
N PRO A 185 6.31 -16.75 -0.07
CA PRO A 185 6.22 -16.88 1.39
C PRO A 185 6.12 -18.33 1.90
N TYR A 186 5.73 -19.27 1.03
CA TYR A 186 5.45 -20.68 1.37
C TYR A 186 6.23 -21.70 0.52
N SER A 187 7.35 -21.27 -0.07
CA SER A 187 8.27 -22.20 -0.75
C SER A 187 9.40 -22.56 0.20
N ASP A 188 9.46 -23.84 0.59
CA ASP A 188 10.58 -24.45 1.30
C ASP A 188 11.90 -24.35 0.52
#